data_AF-A0A916S312-F1
#
_entry.id   AF-A0A916S312-F1
#
_cell.length_a   1.000
_cell.length_b   1.000
_cell.length_c   1.000
_cell.angle_alpha   90.00
_cell.angle_beta   90.00
_cell.angle_gamma   90.00
#
_symmetry.space_group_name_H-M   'P 1'
#
loop_
_entity.id
_entity.type
_entity.pdbx_description
1 polymer ?
#
loop_
_entity_poly.entity_id
_entity_poly.type
_entity_poly.pdbx_seq_one_letter_code
_entity_poly.pdbx_strand_id
1 'polypeptide(L)'
;MSAHRTATRRRTSKAAANVGPVRAEPYLPAPAEPRLAALHSFYLLAMLAVIAAILTAAMVMQYGYGELPCPLCLLQRVALFGVAFGIIQQFRSGFSLRNTGLSLLFTIFLLVVSVRQTLLDIYPRPGHSYIGSAIFGLHMPVWSILIALALLIAYAAKLILFADGSHMRGAPPAGQLVIRALATVLGLYVVAIVLVNFGSVVLQCGLDQCHTFGYRLLP
;
A
#
# COMPACT_ATOMS: atom_id res chain seq x y z
N MET A 1 58.78 -54.62 23.46
CA MET A 1 58.11 -53.35 23.11
C MET A 1 56.61 -53.62 23.12
N SER A 2 55.93 -53.35 24.23
CA SER A 2 55.07 -52.16 24.44
C SER A 2 53.97 -52.07 23.36
N ALA A 3 52.67 -52.13 23.63
CA ALA A 3 51.97 -51.52 24.74
C ALA A 3 50.63 -52.20 25.10
N HIS A 4 50.32 -52.12 26.39
CA HIS A 4 49.00 -52.19 27.01
C HIS A 4 47.95 -51.30 26.32
N ARG A 5 46.71 -51.77 26.21
CA ARG A 5 45.56 -51.06 26.81
C ARG A 5 44.39 -51.99 27.11
N THR A 6 43.87 -51.77 28.29
CA THR A 6 42.94 -52.57 29.08
C THR A 6 41.50 -52.13 28.83
N ALA A 7 40.59 -53.11 28.89
CA ALA A 7 39.22 -53.07 29.44
C ALA A 7 38.34 -51.83 29.23
N THR A 8 37.14 -52.04 28.67
CA THR A 8 35.90 -51.88 29.46
C THR A 8 34.69 -52.55 28.83
N ARG A 9 33.88 -53.13 29.71
CA ARG A 9 32.73 -53.99 29.47
C ARG A 9 31.45 -53.18 29.73
N ARG A 10 30.38 -53.49 28.99
CA ARG A 10 28.94 -53.39 29.37
C ARG A 10 28.27 -51.99 29.49
N ARG A 11 27.19 -51.83 28.70
CA ARG A 11 25.77 -51.58 29.09
C ARG A 11 25.08 -50.81 27.95
N THR A 12 24.25 -51.46 27.13
CA THR A 12 22.78 -51.41 27.23
C THR A 12 22.19 -50.01 27.41
N SER A 13 21.74 -49.42 26.31
CA SER A 13 20.56 -48.52 26.22
C SER A 13 20.30 -48.38 24.72
N LYS A 14 19.44 -49.18 24.05
CA LYS A 14 17.97 -49.21 24.16
C LYS A 14 17.35 -47.84 24.48
N ALA A 15 17.59 -46.90 23.58
CA ALA A 15 16.68 -45.78 23.33
C ALA A 15 16.52 -45.62 21.81
N ALA A 16 15.96 -46.65 21.17
CA ALA A 16 15.28 -46.46 19.90
C ALA A 16 14.07 -45.57 20.21
N ALA A 17 14.23 -44.27 20.05
CA ALA A 17 13.12 -43.34 20.03
C ALA A 17 12.20 -43.80 18.89
N ASN A 18 11.11 -44.43 19.28
CA ASN A 18 10.05 -44.89 18.39
C ASN A 18 9.33 -43.64 17.89
N VAL A 19 9.97 -42.90 16.97
CA VAL A 19 9.33 -41.82 16.23
C VAL A 19 8.41 -42.50 15.24
N GLY A 20 7.20 -42.83 15.70
CA GLY A 20 6.12 -43.21 14.79
C GLY A 20 5.96 -42.14 13.72
N PRO A 21 5.49 -42.48 12.51
CA PRO A 21 5.30 -41.51 11.45
C PRO A 21 4.37 -40.41 11.98
N VAL A 22 4.91 -39.20 12.14
CA VAL A 22 4.10 -37.99 12.35
C VAL A 22 3.25 -37.89 11.10
N ARG A 23 2.01 -38.37 11.16
CA ARG A 23 1.01 -38.00 10.15
C ARG A 23 0.97 -36.48 10.22
N ALA A 24 1.40 -35.84 9.14
CA ALA A 24 0.95 -34.50 8.87
C ALA A 24 -0.58 -34.62 8.73
N GLU A 25 -1.30 -34.46 9.84
CA GLU A 25 -2.69 -34.05 9.76
C GLU A 25 -2.69 -32.86 8.80
N PRO A 26 -3.44 -32.94 7.68
CA PRO A 26 -3.67 -31.76 6.88
C PRO A 26 -4.13 -30.70 7.87
N TYR A 27 -3.38 -29.61 8.03
CA TYR A 27 -3.85 -28.43 8.73
C TYR A 27 -5.06 -27.97 7.91
N LEU A 28 -6.22 -28.53 8.26
CA LEU A 28 -7.46 -28.27 7.57
C LEU A 28 -7.87 -26.92 8.11
N PRO A 29 -7.73 -25.86 7.31
CA PRO A 29 -7.95 -24.51 7.80
C PRO A 29 -9.35 -24.46 8.41
N ALA A 30 -9.45 -24.05 9.68
CA ALA A 30 -10.75 -23.81 10.29
C ALA A 30 -11.52 -22.86 9.36
N PRO A 31 -12.81 -23.11 9.08
CA PRO A 31 -13.56 -22.27 8.16
C PRO A 31 -13.45 -20.82 8.63
N ALA A 32 -12.99 -19.92 7.75
CA ALA A 32 -12.85 -18.52 8.12
C ALA A 32 -14.18 -18.00 8.67
N GLU A 33 -14.11 -17.43 9.87
CA GLU A 33 -15.20 -16.67 10.48
C GLU A 33 -15.70 -15.64 9.44
N PRO A 34 -16.93 -15.76 8.91
CA PRO A 34 -17.42 -14.91 7.82
C PRO A 34 -17.40 -13.42 8.20
N ARG A 35 -17.43 -13.12 9.50
CA ARG A 35 -17.28 -11.78 10.07
C ARG A 35 -15.89 -11.18 9.83
N LEU A 36 -14.82 -11.97 9.95
CA LEU A 36 -13.45 -11.49 9.77
C LEU A 36 -13.16 -11.16 8.30
N ALA A 37 -13.65 -12.00 7.39
CA ALA A 37 -13.54 -11.75 5.95
C ALA A 37 -14.33 -10.51 5.49
N ALA A 38 -15.52 -10.30 6.06
CA ALA A 38 -16.31 -9.10 5.83
C ALA A 38 -15.61 -7.85 6.38
N LEU A 39 -15.06 -7.92 7.60
CA LEU A 39 -14.32 -6.82 8.23
C LEU A 39 -13.08 -6.43 7.42
N HIS A 40 -12.30 -7.41 6.96
CA HIS A 40 -11.14 -7.16 6.10
C HIS A 40 -11.54 -6.52 4.76
N SER A 41 -12.64 -6.98 4.15
CA SER A 41 -13.15 -6.42 2.90
C SER A 41 -13.61 -4.97 3.08
N PHE A 42 -14.32 -4.69 4.19
CA PHE A 42 -14.74 -3.34 4.56
C PHE A 42 -13.53 -2.43 4.83
N TYR A 43 -12.53 -2.93 5.55
CA TYR A 43 -11.30 -2.22 5.84
C TYR A 43 -10.57 -1.76 4.57
N LEU A 44 -10.41 -2.66 3.60
CA LEU A 44 -9.80 -2.33 2.31
C LEU A 44 -10.64 -1.36 1.49
N LEU A 45 -11.97 -1.51 1.53
CA LEU A 45 -12.88 -0.60 0.83
C LEU A 45 -12.77 0.82 1.41
N ALA A 46 -12.74 0.94 2.73
CA ALA A 46 -12.57 2.21 3.43
C ALA A 46 -11.21 2.87 3.08
N MET A 47 -10.11 2.11 3.10
CA MET A 47 -8.80 2.63 2.66
C MET A 47 -8.84 3.13 1.22
N LEU A 48 -9.42 2.36 0.30
CA LEU A 48 -9.55 2.75 -1.11
C LEU A 48 -10.40 4.02 -1.26
N ALA A 49 -11.48 4.16 -0.47
CA ALA A 49 -12.36 5.32 -0.50
C ALA A 49 -11.65 6.59 -0.02
N VAL A 50 -10.86 6.48 1.05
CA VAL A 50 -10.03 7.59 1.54
C VAL A 50 -8.98 7.98 0.51
N ILE A 51 -8.29 7.03 -0.11
CA ILE A 51 -7.31 7.33 -1.16
C ILE A 51 -8.00 8.00 -2.36
N ALA A 52 -9.16 7.51 -2.78
CA ALA A 52 -9.94 8.13 -3.84
C ALA A 52 -10.32 9.57 -3.48
N ALA A 53 -10.80 9.83 -2.26
CA ALA A 53 -11.14 11.18 -1.80
C ALA A 53 -9.93 12.13 -1.80
N ILE A 54 -8.75 11.65 -1.35
CA ILE A 54 -7.50 12.43 -1.38
C ILE A 54 -7.11 12.78 -2.82
N LEU A 55 -7.17 11.81 -3.73
CA LEU A 55 -6.87 12.01 -5.15
C LEU A 55 -7.85 13.00 -5.79
N THR A 56 -9.14 12.89 -5.48
CA THR A 56 -10.18 13.83 -5.93
C THR A 56 -9.90 15.23 -5.41
N ALA A 57 -9.59 15.38 -4.12
CA ALA A 57 -9.24 16.68 -3.54
C ALA A 57 -8.03 17.30 -4.25
N ALA A 58 -7.00 16.49 -4.57
CA ALA A 58 -5.85 16.96 -5.33
C ALA A 58 -6.21 17.41 -6.76
N MET A 59 -7.14 16.72 -7.44
CA MET A 59 -7.65 17.17 -8.75
C MET A 59 -8.45 18.46 -8.63
N VAL A 60 -9.33 18.57 -7.63
CA VAL A 60 -10.09 19.79 -7.37
C VAL A 60 -9.16 20.97 -7.12
N MET A 61 -8.06 20.78 -6.39
CA MET A 61 -7.10 21.86 -6.20
C MET A 61 -6.41 22.30 -7.49
N GLN A 62 -6.00 21.34 -8.32
CA GLN A 62 -5.37 21.65 -9.60
C GLN A 62 -6.31 22.36 -10.59
N TYR A 63 -7.54 21.87 -10.75
CA TYR A 63 -8.48 22.40 -11.74
C TYR A 63 -9.32 23.57 -11.22
N GLY A 64 -9.65 23.57 -9.93
CA GLY A 64 -10.49 24.60 -9.30
C GLY A 64 -9.69 25.83 -8.87
N TYR A 65 -8.51 25.63 -8.26
CA TYR A 65 -7.65 26.75 -7.83
C TYR A 65 -6.54 27.10 -8.84
N GLY A 66 -6.42 26.33 -9.93
CA GLY A 66 -5.45 26.60 -10.99
C GLY A 66 -3.99 26.45 -10.56
N GLU A 67 -3.71 25.82 -9.41
CA GLU A 67 -2.35 25.61 -8.93
C GLU A 67 -1.63 24.59 -9.83
N LEU A 68 -0.54 25.01 -10.47
CA LEU A 68 0.26 24.10 -11.30
C LEU A 68 0.97 23.07 -10.39
N PRO A 69 0.80 21.76 -10.65
CA PRO A 69 1.44 20.73 -9.85
C PRO A 69 2.94 20.69 -10.12
N CYS A 70 3.71 20.61 -9.03
CA CYS A 70 5.15 20.41 -9.11
C CYS A 70 5.51 18.98 -9.57
N PRO A 71 6.71 18.73 -10.14
CA PRO A 71 7.11 17.38 -10.56
C PRO A 71 7.10 16.34 -9.42
N LEU A 72 7.47 16.73 -8.20
CA LEU A 72 7.40 15.86 -7.02
C LEU A 72 5.94 15.55 -6.62
N CYS A 73 5.04 16.52 -6.79
CA CYS A 73 3.62 16.40 -6.50
C CYS A 73 2.96 15.34 -7.40
N LEU A 74 3.35 15.32 -8.69
CA LEU A 74 2.93 14.28 -9.64
C LEU A 74 3.43 12.90 -9.21
N LEU A 75 4.67 12.81 -8.72
CA LEU A 75 5.24 11.55 -8.24
C LEU A 75 4.52 11.02 -6.99
N GLN A 76 4.06 11.90 -6.10
CA GLN A 76 3.21 11.53 -4.95
C GLN A 76 1.86 10.96 -5.41
N ARG A 77 1.25 11.53 -6.47
CA ARG A 77 0.01 10.96 -7.05
C ARG A 77 0.26 9.58 -7.63
N VAL A 78 1.36 9.38 -8.36
CA VAL A 78 1.76 8.05 -8.84
C VAL A 78 1.92 7.05 -7.69
N ALA A 79 2.51 7.47 -6.58
CA ALA A 79 2.61 6.64 -5.39
C ALA A 79 1.23 6.23 -4.84
N LEU A 80 0.31 7.20 -4.67
CA LEU A 80 -1.06 6.93 -4.22
C LEU A 80 -1.84 6.02 -5.19
N PHE A 81 -1.66 6.20 -6.50
CA PHE A 81 -2.23 5.30 -7.51
C PHE A 81 -1.68 3.87 -7.39
N GLY A 82 -0.38 3.73 -7.12
CA GLY A 82 0.23 2.43 -6.85
C GLY A 82 -0.34 1.74 -5.60
N VAL A 83 -0.60 2.51 -4.53
CA VAL A 83 -1.28 1.98 -3.33
C VAL A 83 -2.70 1.54 -3.67
N ALA A 84 -3.47 2.37 -4.38
CA ALA A 84 -4.83 2.02 -4.78
C ALA A 84 -4.87 0.78 -5.69
N PHE A 85 -3.92 0.66 -6.62
CA PHE A 85 -3.78 -0.50 -7.50
C PHE A 85 -3.58 -1.80 -6.70
N GLY A 86 -2.70 -1.77 -5.70
CA GLY A 86 -2.48 -2.92 -4.83
C GLY A 86 -3.72 -3.34 -4.03
N ILE A 87 -4.52 -2.37 -3.56
CA ILE A 87 -5.81 -2.65 -2.89
C ILE A 87 -6.83 -3.25 -3.89
N ILE A 88 -6.95 -2.69 -5.08
CA ILE A 88 -7.85 -3.21 -6.13
C ILE A 88 -7.48 -4.67 -6.46
N GLN A 89 -6.19 -4.98 -6.56
CA GLN A 89 -5.73 -6.33 -6.84
C GLN A 89 -6.04 -7.31 -5.70
N GLN A 90 -6.10 -6.84 -4.46
CA GLN A 90 -6.56 -7.64 -3.31
C GLN A 90 -8.04 -8.04 -3.44
N PHE A 91 -8.91 -7.19 -3.99
CA PHE A 91 -10.31 -7.55 -4.24
C PHE A 91 -10.48 -8.57 -5.38
N ARG A 92 -9.57 -8.57 -6.35
CA ARG A 92 -9.57 -9.54 -7.47
C ARG A 92 -8.98 -10.89 -7.08
N SER A 93 -7.82 -10.90 -6.43
CA SER A 93 -7.07 -12.12 -6.08
C SER A 93 -7.43 -12.69 -4.71
N GLY A 94 -8.25 -12.01 -3.92
CA GLY A 94 -8.51 -12.36 -2.52
C GLY A 94 -7.34 -11.98 -1.60
N PHE A 95 -7.29 -12.59 -0.41
CA PHE A 95 -6.24 -12.29 0.57
C PHE A 95 -4.86 -12.73 0.06
N SER A 96 -4.03 -11.74 -0.31
CA SER A 96 -2.64 -11.94 -0.77
C SER A 96 -1.67 -11.04 0.00
N LEU A 97 -0.63 -11.64 0.59
CA LEU A 97 0.49 -10.89 1.17
C LEU A 97 1.29 -10.16 0.08
N ARG A 98 1.39 -10.72 -1.12
CA ARG A 98 2.14 -10.12 -2.23
C ARG A 98 1.58 -8.75 -2.63
N ASN A 99 0.26 -8.65 -2.76
CA ASN A 99 -0.40 -7.38 -3.11
C ASN A 99 -0.31 -6.37 -1.96
N THR A 100 -0.32 -6.85 -0.72
CA THR A 100 -0.08 -6.02 0.47
C THR A 100 1.33 -5.44 0.46
N GLY A 101 2.35 -6.27 0.16
CA GLY A 101 3.73 -5.83 0.02
C GLY A 101 3.92 -4.80 -1.10
N LEU A 102 3.26 -5.00 -2.26
CA LEU A 102 3.27 -4.01 -3.34
C LEU A 102 2.70 -2.66 -2.88
N SER A 103 1.57 -2.69 -2.17
CA SER A 103 0.93 -1.48 -1.65
C SER A 103 1.81 -0.78 -0.60
N LEU A 104 2.49 -1.56 0.26
CA LEU A 104 3.42 -1.05 1.25
C LEU A 104 4.62 -0.39 0.59
N LEU A 105 5.16 -0.97 -0.49
CA LEU A 105 6.28 -0.40 -1.25
C LEU A 105 5.91 0.98 -1.81
N PHE A 106 4.73 1.12 -2.41
CA PHE A 106 4.25 2.42 -2.88
C PHE A 106 3.98 3.40 -1.74
N THR A 107 3.56 2.91 -0.57
CA THR A 107 3.39 3.75 0.62
C THR A 107 4.73 4.29 1.14
N ILE A 108 5.77 3.45 1.17
CA ILE A 108 7.13 3.88 1.52
C ILE A 108 7.66 4.88 0.48
N PHE A 109 7.41 4.61 -0.81
CA PHE A 109 7.77 5.52 -1.88
C PHE A 109 7.09 6.89 -1.72
N LEU A 110 5.79 6.93 -1.39
CA LEU A 110 5.07 8.17 -1.07
C LEU A 110 5.76 8.93 0.07
N LEU A 111 6.13 8.23 1.15
CA LEU A 111 6.82 8.85 2.29
C LEU A 111 8.15 9.48 1.86
N VAL A 112 8.99 8.75 1.13
CA VAL A 112 10.31 9.24 0.68
C VAL A 112 10.17 10.49 -0.19
N VAL A 113 9.23 10.48 -1.15
CA VAL A 113 9.01 11.62 -2.05
C VAL A 113 8.46 12.82 -1.27
N SER A 114 7.55 12.61 -0.31
CA SER A 114 6.94 13.68 0.50
C SER A 114 7.94 14.30 1.47
N VAL A 115 8.81 13.50 2.09
CA VAL A 115 9.92 13.96 2.92
C VAL A 115 10.89 14.79 2.08
N ARG A 116 11.28 14.32 0.89
CA ARG A 116 12.15 15.09 -0.01
C ARG A 116 11.53 16.45 -0.36
N GLN A 117 10.24 16.50 -0.68
CA GLN A 117 9.57 17.76 -1.00
C GLN A 117 9.56 18.69 0.21
N THR A 118 9.22 18.17 1.39
CA THR A 118 9.22 18.96 2.63
C THR A 118 10.61 19.52 2.96
N LEU A 119 11.68 18.74 2.76
CA LEU A 119 13.05 19.21 2.97
C LEU A 119 13.47 20.31 1.98
N LEU A 120 13.00 20.22 0.73
CA LEU A 120 13.27 21.25 -0.28
C LEU A 120 12.51 22.56 0.04
N ASP A 121 11.32 22.45 0.62
CA ASP A 121 10.52 23.60 1.04
C ASP A 121 11.06 24.26 2.33
N ILE A 122 11.71 23.50 3.22
CA ILE A 122 12.33 24.03 4.44
C ILE A 122 13.60 24.84 4.12
N TYR A 123 14.37 24.47 3.11
CA TYR A 123 15.65 25.11 2.80
C TYR A 123 15.43 26.47 2.12
N PRO A 124 15.70 27.61 2.80
CA PRO A 124 15.44 28.92 2.25
C PRO A 124 16.43 29.21 1.12
N ARG A 125 15.91 29.47 -0.06
CA ARG A 125 16.68 29.93 -1.23
C ARG A 125 16.14 31.29 -1.66
N PRO A 126 17.02 32.23 -2.06
CA PRO A 126 16.60 33.56 -2.46
C PRO A 126 15.64 33.50 -3.66
N GLY A 127 14.45 34.07 -3.50
CA GLY A 127 13.39 34.09 -4.53
C GLY A 127 12.35 32.97 -4.47
N HIS A 128 12.30 32.17 -3.39
CA HIS A 128 11.28 31.13 -3.24
C HIS A 128 9.99 31.65 -2.60
N SER A 129 8.90 31.64 -3.38
CA SER A 129 7.53 31.64 -2.85
C SER A 129 7.14 30.20 -2.49
N TYR A 130 6.55 30.01 -1.31
CA TYR A 130 6.00 28.72 -0.88
C TYR A 130 5.04 28.18 -1.96
N ILE A 131 5.23 26.92 -2.36
CA ILE A 131 4.41 26.28 -3.40
C ILE A 131 3.19 25.62 -2.74
N GLY A 132 2.02 26.17 -3.01
CA GLY A 132 0.73 25.68 -2.53
C GLY A 132 0.19 26.49 -1.35
N SER A 133 -1.13 26.71 -1.36
CA SER A 133 -1.85 27.32 -0.24
C SER A 133 -1.73 26.47 1.04
N ALA A 134 -1.55 27.10 2.21
CA ALA A 134 -1.50 26.37 3.47
C ALA A 134 -2.93 25.99 3.91
N ILE A 135 -3.22 24.69 4.01
CA ILE A 135 -4.47 24.21 4.60
C ILE A 135 -4.24 23.99 6.09
N PHE A 136 -4.98 24.71 6.94
CA PHE A 136 -4.81 24.73 8.40
C PHE A 136 -3.40 25.13 8.87
N GLY A 137 -2.69 25.96 8.11
CA GLY A 137 -1.32 26.39 8.43
C GLY A 137 -0.23 25.36 8.11
N LEU A 138 -0.60 24.17 7.59
CA LEU A 138 0.33 23.15 7.12
C LEU A 138 0.49 23.23 5.60
N HIS A 139 1.74 23.14 5.15
CA HIS A 139 2.04 23.08 3.71
C HIS A 139 1.65 21.71 3.15
N MET A 140 1.25 21.69 1.87
CA MET A 140 0.78 20.48 1.17
C MET A 140 1.71 19.25 1.31
N PRO A 141 3.05 19.37 1.28
CA PRO A 141 3.92 18.21 1.39
C PRO A 141 3.89 17.56 2.78
N VAL A 142 3.62 18.35 3.82
CA VAL A 142 3.50 17.84 5.20
C VAL A 142 2.25 16.97 5.31
N TRP A 143 1.15 17.37 4.66
CA TRP A 143 -0.05 16.53 4.56
C TRP A 143 0.26 15.19 3.88
N SER A 144 1.06 15.18 2.82
CA SER A 144 1.47 13.93 2.16
C SER A 144 2.31 13.02 3.06
N ILE A 145 3.16 13.57 3.94
CA ILE A 145 3.86 12.80 4.98
C ILE A 145 2.85 12.17 5.95
N LEU A 146 1.88 12.94 6.44
CA LEU A 146 0.85 12.43 7.36
C LEU A 146 0.01 11.32 6.72
N ILE A 147 -0.36 11.47 5.45
CA ILE A 147 -1.08 10.45 4.68
C ILE A 147 -0.21 9.19 4.54
N ALA A 148 1.07 9.32 4.22
CA ALA A 148 1.98 8.18 4.11
C ALA A 148 2.13 7.44 5.44
N LEU A 149 2.26 8.17 6.56
CA LEU A 149 2.34 7.59 7.89
C LEU A 149 1.03 6.89 8.28
N ALA A 150 -0.12 7.51 8.01
CA ALA A 150 -1.42 6.91 8.25
C ALA A 150 -1.60 5.61 7.44
N LEU A 151 -1.17 5.58 6.18
CA LEU A 151 -1.18 4.37 5.36
C LEU A 151 -0.24 3.29 5.89
N LEU A 152 0.96 3.64 6.38
CA LEU A 152 1.87 2.68 7.01
C LEU A 152 1.24 2.05 8.26
N ILE A 153 0.66 2.88 9.13
CA ILE A 153 -0.04 2.40 10.34
C ILE A 153 -1.23 1.52 9.95
N ALA A 154 -1.99 1.91 8.92
CA ALA A 154 -3.10 1.12 8.40
C ALA A 154 -2.61 -0.26 7.91
N TYR A 155 -1.57 -0.31 7.09
CA TYR A 155 -1.02 -1.60 6.64
C TYR A 155 -0.41 -2.42 7.78
N ALA A 156 0.23 -1.80 8.76
CA ALA A 156 0.72 -2.50 9.95
C ALA A 156 -0.45 -3.10 10.77
N ALA A 157 -1.51 -2.32 11.01
CA ALA A 157 -2.72 -2.79 11.68
C ALA A 157 -3.37 -3.93 10.90
N LYS A 158 -3.46 -3.83 9.58
CA LYS A 158 -3.97 -4.91 8.71
C LYS A 158 -3.15 -6.18 8.88
N LEU A 159 -1.82 -6.07 8.88
CA LEU A 159 -0.93 -7.22 9.05
C LEU A 159 -1.09 -7.85 10.43
N ILE A 160 -1.26 -7.07 11.50
CA ILE A 160 -1.47 -7.57 12.85
C ILE A 160 -2.84 -8.27 12.98
N LEU A 161 -3.91 -7.62 12.49
CA LEU A 161 -5.29 -8.08 12.66
C LEU A 161 -5.67 -9.25 11.72
N PHE A 162 -5.02 -9.34 10.57
CA PHE A 162 -5.35 -10.32 9.52
C PHE A 162 -4.15 -11.19 9.12
N ALA A 163 -3.11 -11.30 9.96
CA ALA A 163 -1.90 -12.10 9.71
C ALA A 163 -2.22 -13.54 9.26
N ASP A 164 -3.17 -14.19 9.94
CA ASP A 164 -3.56 -15.57 9.70
C ASP A 164 -4.71 -15.70 8.68
N GLY A 165 -4.80 -14.77 7.72
CA GLY A 165 -5.85 -14.73 6.70
C GLY A 165 -5.80 -15.87 5.67
N SER A 166 -4.95 -16.88 5.86
CA SER A 166 -4.86 -18.08 5.01
C SER A 166 -6.20 -18.82 4.92
N HIS A 167 -6.98 -18.80 6.00
CA HIS A 167 -8.34 -19.34 6.12
C HIS A 167 -9.38 -18.55 5.31
N MET A 168 -9.12 -17.28 4.96
CA MET A 168 -10.07 -16.39 4.24
C MET A 168 -10.15 -16.65 2.72
N ARG A 169 -9.60 -17.78 2.22
CA ARG A 169 -9.65 -18.18 0.80
C ARG A 169 -10.96 -18.87 0.38
N GLY A 170 -12.00 -18.85 1.23
CA GLY A 170 -13.31 -19.44 0.97
C GLY A 170 -14.25 -18.58 0.11
N ALA A 171 -15.30 -19.21 -0.42
CA ALA A 171 -16.31 -18.57 -1.27
C ALA A 171 -17.04 -17.42 -0.55
N PRO A 172 -17.32 -16.31 -1.24
CA PRO A 172 -17.86 -15.12 -0.61
C PRO A 172 -19.34 -15.27 -0.21
N PRO A 173 -19.75 -14.95 1.04
CA PRO A 173 -21.17 -14.80 1.40
C PRO A 173 -21.83 -13.63 0.64
N ALA A 174 -23.16 -13.65 0.51
CA ALA A 174 -23.93 -12.69 -0.30
C ALA A 174 -23.65 -11.19 0.02
N GLY A 175 -23.39 -10.83 1.28
CA GLY A 175 -23.02 -9.46 1.67
C GLY A 175 -21.68 -8.98 1.10
N GLN A 176 -20.81 -9.91 0.67
CA GLN A 176 -19.53 -9.60 0.05
C GLN A 176 -19.70 -9.21 -1.43
N LEU A 177 -20.84 -9.53 -2.07
CA LEU A 177 -21.11 -9.13 -3.46
C LEU A 177 -21.28 -7.61 -3.58
N VAL A 178 -22.03 -6.98 -2.66
CA VAL A 178 -22.21 -5.53 -2.63
C VAL A 178 -20.89 -4.82 -2.40
N ILE A 179 -20.10 -5.27 -1.42
CA ILE A 179 -18.77 -4.72 -1.13
C ILE A 179 -17.84 -4.84 -2.35
N ARG A 180 -17.87 -5.98 -3.05
CA ARG A 180 -17.08 -6.18 -4.29
C ARG A 180 -17.56 -5.30 -5.43
N ALA A 181 -18.87 -5.10 -5.58
CA ALA A 181 -19.42 -4.17 -6.58
C ALA A 181 -18.97 -2.74 -6.28
N LEU A 182 -19.09 -2.28 -5.03
CA LEU A 182 -18.60 -0.97 -4.59
C LEU A 182 -17.10 -0.81 -4.81
N ALA A 183 -16.30 -1.82 -4.44
CA ALA A 183 -14.86 -1.81 -4.68
C ALA A 183 -14.53 -1.75 -6.19
N THR A 184 -15.34 -2.37 -7.03
CA THR A 184 -15.18 -2.32 -8.49
C THR A 184 -15.51 -0.93 -9.03
N VAL A 185 -16.65 -0.35 -8.64
CA VAL A 185 -17.04 1.02 -9.04
C VAL A 185 -16.00 2.02 -8.59
N LEU A 186 -15.56 1.93 -7.34
CA LEU A 186 -14.54 2.81 -6.79
C LEU A 186 -13.17 2.60 -7.45
N GLY A 187 -12.82 1.36 -7.76
CA GLY A 187 -11.60 1.04 -8.53
C GLY A 187 -11.63 1.65 -9.93
N LEU A 188 -12.76 1.55 -10.64
CA LEU A 188 -12.95 2.20 -11.94
C LEU A 188 -12.90 3.72 -11.82
N TYR A 189 -13.45 4.30 -10.75
CA TYR A 189 -13.34 5.73 -10.47
C TYR A 189 -11.88 6.17 -10.26
N VAL A 190 -11.09 5.43 -9.50
CA VAL A 190 -9.64 5.71 -9.36
C VAL A 190 -8.93 5.62 -10.71
N VAL A 191 -9.24 4.60 -11.53
CA VAL A 191 -8.70 4.49 -12.89
C VAL A 191 -9.06 5.71 -13.74
N ALA A 192 -10.30 6.22 -13.64
CA ALA A 192 -10.69 7.45 -14.33
C ALA A 192 -9.86 8.65 -13.87
N ILE A 193 -9.61 8.81 -12.57
CA ILE A 193 -8.73 9.87 -12.05
C ILE A 193 -7.30 9.73 -12.59
N VAL A 194 -6.77 8.50 -12.65
CA VAL A 194 -5.44 8.23 -13.22
C VAL A 194 -5.38 8.71 -14.66
N LEU A 195 -6.39 8.38 -15.49
CA LEU A 195 -6.43 8.80 -16.89
C LEU A 195 -6.50 10.32 -17.03
N VAL A 196 -7.32 10.98 -16.21
CA VAL A 196 -7.39 12.45 -16.18
C VAL A 196 -6.05 13.05 -15.78
N ASN A 197 -5.42 12.53 -14.72
CA ASN A 197 -4.12 13.02 -14.27
C ASN A 197 -3.03 12.80 -15.33
N PHE A 198 -3.00 11.64 -15.97
CA PHE A 198 -2.09 11.33 -17.07
C PHE A 198 -2.29 12.31 -18.23
N GLY A 199 -3.54 12.58 -18.61
CA GLY A 199 -3.87 13.61 -19.59
C GLY A 199 -3.33 14.98 -19.20
N SER A 200 -3.50 15.42 -17.94
CA SER A 200 -2.94 16.68 -17.45
C SER A 200 -1.41 16.73 -17.58
N VAL A 201 -0.74 15.62 -17.24
CA VAL A 201 0.73 15.53 -17.31
C VAL A 201 1.22 15.61 -18.75
N VAL A 202 0.57 14.89 -19.67
CA VAL A 202 0.89 14.98 -21.11
C VAL A 202 0.68 16.40 -21.61
N LEU A 203 -0.40 17.08 -21.18
CA LEU A 203 -0.67 18.48 -21.55
C LEU A 203 0.34 19.49 -20.96
N GLN A 204 0.84 19.24 -19.76
CA GLN A 204 1.83 20.10 -19.09
C GLN A 204 3.24 19.88 -19.62
N CYS A 205 3.67 18.63 -19.72
CA CYS A 205 5.06 18.27 -19.95
C CYS A 205 5.35 17.89 -21.42
N GLY A 206 4.32 17.58 -22.20
CA GLY A 206 4.50 16.99 -23.53
C GLY A 206 5.21 15.63 -23.45
N LEU A 207 6.12 15.37 -24.40
CA LEU A 207 7.05 14.22 -24.38
C LEU A 207 8.43 14.59 -23.79
N ASP A 208 8.59 15.81 -23.27
CA ASP A 208 9.84 16.36 -22.72
C ASP A 208 9.81 16.39 -21.17
N GLN A 209 10.89 16.90 -20.55
CA GLN A 209 10.93 17.13 -19.11
C GLN A 209 9.89 18.16 -18.66
N CYS A 210 9.20 17.89 -17.55
CA CYS A 210 8.22 18.80 -16.96
C CYS A 210 8.91 20.09 -16.48
N HIS A 211 8.62 21.21 -17.13
CA HIS A 211 9.01 22.55 -16.68
C HIS A 211 7.85 23.20 -15.91
N THR A 212 8.16 23.87 -14.80
CA THR A 212 7.18 24.44 -13.84
C THR A 212 6.54 25.77 -14.28
N PHE A 213 6.55 26.11 -15.56
CA PHE A 213 6.22 27.47 -16.04
C PHE A 213 4.89 27.61 -16.78
N GLY A 214 4.14 26.53 -17.05
CA GLY A 214 2.85 26.61 -17.76
C GLY A 214 2.35 25.28 -18.33
N TYR A 215 1.12 25.26 -18.87
CA TYR A 215 0.63 24.16 -19.71
C TYR A 215 1.16 24.35 -21.14
N ARG A 216 2.13 23.55 -21.59
CA ARG A 216 2.78 23.75 -22.90
C ARG A 216 1.82 23.58 -24.09
N LEU A 217 0.73 22.83 -23.91
CA LEU A 217 -0.24 22.48 -24.96
C LEU A 217 -1.57 23.23 -24.88
N LEU A 218 -1.75 24.13 -23.90
CA LEU A 218 -2.90 25.04 -23.83
C LEU A 218 -2.38 26.48 -23.89
N PRO A 219 -2.74 27.26 -24.94
CA PRO A 219 -2.27 28.64 -25.11
C PRO A 219 -2.79 29.58 -24.03
#